data_AF-A0A0W8JCL8-F1
#
_entry.id   AF-A0A0W8JCL8-F1
#
_cell.length_a   1.000
_cell.length_b   1.000
_cell.length_c   1.000
_cell.angle_alpha   90.00
_cell.angle_beta   90.00
_cell.angle_gamma   90.00
#
_symmetry.space_group_name_H-M   'P 1'
#
loop_
_entity.id
_entity.type
_entity.pdbx_description
1 polymer ?
#
loop_
_entity_poly.entity_id
_entity_poly.type
_entity_poly.pdbx_seq_one_letter_code
_entity_poly.pdbx_strand_id
1 'polypeptide(L)'
;MTTQKISESISIISKVGFFLGAVIILIYCSMIGFYPQGLTLGDGAFIGFVFLSFGFLATLFIFLFSISSLSLVNVLIFLFRLPSFIFKTLSMTKKEKHLRGMVFGGMLKNFIKDHHIGSISFLGLVWLIPLIYILCQYATVRDSDWFSTLLMFTPLLYCGIACKMYLNHKEKNIFNSLVTLFILLTPFMVVPGLFKHTLYTAMENIGVRDSHVSLYIDNQYVPVVNNIINKNDLSDYQVTSVDDNFSKIDNVDVIFTGAGNRSLLRLADKRVSINFVLPSDAFYTEKSHLNHDLNSLIAAIQANSSDAFQQNKVSFDYHHMVLNFGSYGYFKVGEYAVSPRFETAITSTLNPLFDVLSRYPEQIKSLEVIGLSSQEWKGSKDDLDAYKYNYDLSVKRALAVSNVLFESEMLQPYGQWLSDKLVIRGELSQQDGRDKKSDRRVIIKLNLKQ
;
A
#
# COMPACT_ATOMS: atom_id res chain seq x y z
N MET A 1 -1.51 -15.27 -35.67
CA MET A 1 -2.35 -14.05 -35.74
C MET A 1 -1.73 -13.17 -36.81
N THR A 2 -2.47 -12.71 -37.82
CA THR A 2 -1.91 -11.90 -38.93
C THR A 2 -1.63 -10.47 -38.46
N THR A 3 -0.63 -9.79 -39.04
CA THR A 3 -0.29 -8.37 -38.75
C THR A 3 -1.50 -7.45 -38.85
N GLN A 4 -2.39 -7.70 -39.81
CA GLN A 4 -3.65 -6.99 -39.97
C GLN A 4 -4.58 -7.12 -38.76
N LYS A 5 -4.76 -8.34 -38.22
CA LYS A 5 -5.61 -8.56 -37.02
C LYS A 5 -5.03 -7.88 -35.78
N ILE A 6 -3.70 -7.78 -35.68
CA ILE A 6 -3.03 -7.07 -34.60
C ILE A 6 -3.30 -5.57 -34.72
N SER A 7 -3.14 -4.99 -35.91
CA SER A 7 -3.43 -3.57 -36.16
C SER A 7 -4.89 -3.20 -35.87
N GLU A 8 -5.84 -4.01 -36.30
CA GLU A 8 -7.27 -3.82 -36.02
C GLU A 8 -7.55 -3.88 -34.51
N SER A 9 -6.94 -4.83 -33.80
CA SER A 9 -7.10 -4.96 -32.34
C SER A 9 -6.54 -3.76 -31.59
N ILE A 10 -5.34 -3.29 -31.98
CA ILE A 10 -4.72 -2.09 -31.40
C ILE A 10 -5.60 -0.86 -31.64
N SER A 11 -6.14 -0.69 -32.85
CA SER A 11 -7.03 0.42 -33.18
C SER A 11 -8.27 0.45 -32.29
N ILE A 12 -8.90 -0.70 -32.08
CA ILE A 12 -10.09 -0.81 -31.22
C ILE A 12 -9.73 -0.50 -29.76
N ILE A 13 -8.66 -1.10 -29.23
CA ILE A 13 -8.20 -0.89 -27.86
C ILE A 13 -7.89 0.59 -27.61
N SER A 14 -7.20 1.26 -28.54
CA SER A 14 -6.89 2.68 -28.41
C SER A 14 -8.13 3.56 -28.42
N LYS A 15 -9.11 3.28 -29.29
CA LYS A 15 -10.38 4.05 -29.35
C LYS A 15 -11.21 3.88 -28.09
N VAL A 16 -11.37 2.64 -27.63
CA VAL A 16 -12.13 2.32 -26.41
C VAL A 16 -11.42 2.89 -25.19
N GLY A 17 -10.10 2.72 -25.10
CA GLY A 17 -9.27 3.28 -24.05
C GLY A 17 -9.42 4.80 -23.99
N PHE A 18 -9.21 5.50 -25.10
CA PHE A 18 -9.34 6.95 -25.16
C PHE A 18 -10.73 7.43 -24.70
N PHE A 19 -11.79 6.78 -25.17
CA PHE A 19 -13.16 7.10 -24.76
C PHE A 19 -13.37 6.89 -23.25
N LEU A 20 -12.95 5.74 -22.71
CA LEU A 20 -13.02 5.45 -21.28
C LEU A 20 -12.23 6.46 -20.45
N GLY A 21 -11.02 6.82 -20.90
CA GLY A 21 -10.19 7.83 -20.26
C GLY A 21 -10.88 9.19 -20.20
N ALA A 22 -11.46 9.65 -21.31
CA ALA A 22 -12.22 10.90 -21.34
C ALA A 22 -13.40 10.89 -20.36
N VAL A 23 -14.16 9.78 -20.31
CA VAL A 23 -15.27 9.62 -19.35
C VAL A 23 -14.76 9.66 -17.91
N ILE A 24 -13.66 8.99 -17.59
CA ILE A 24 -13.06 8.98 -16.25
C ILE A 24 -12.63 10.38 -15.81
N ILE A 25 -12.00 11.16 -16.70
CA ILE A 25 -11.62 12.54 -16.38
C ILE A 25 -12.84 13.44 -16.20
N LEU A 26 -13.89 13.29 -17.02
CA LEU A 26 -15.12 14.04 -16.83
C LEU A 26 -15.79 13.72 -15.48
N ILE A 27 -15.79 12.44 -15.08
CA ILE A 27 -16.25 12.03 -13.76
C ILE A 27 -15.38 12.67 -12.68
N TYR A 28 -14.06 12.68 -12.83
CA TYR A 28 -13.15 13.34 -11.88
C TYR A 28 -13.48 14.82 -11.71
N CYS A 29 -13.55 15.57 -12.81
CA CYS A 29 -13.91 16.99 -12.84
C CYS A 29 -15.26 17.26 -12.17
N SER A 30 -16.25 16.40 -12.44
CA SER A 30 -17.57 16.47 -11.81
C SER A 30 -17.51 16.23 -10.30
N MET A 31 -16.73 15.24 -9.85
CA MET A 31 -16.56 14.91 -8.44
C MET A 31 -15.89 16.04 -7.64
N ILE A 32 -14.97 16.80 -8.26
CA ILE A 32 -14.28 17.92 -7.61
C ILE A 32 -14.98 19.25 -7.83
N GLY A 33 -16.02 19.29 -8.68
CA GLY A 33 -16.75 20.52 -9.01
C GLY A 33 -15.92 21.54 -9.79
N PHE A 34 -14.92 21.09 -10.55
CA PHE A 34 -13.98 21.96 -11.25
C PHE A 34 -13.67 21.41 -12.65
N TYR A 35 -13.71 22.31 -13.63
CA TYR A 35 -13.36 22.02 -15.02
C TYR A 35 -12.24 22.98 -15.42
N PRO A 36 -11.17 22.49 -16.08
CA PRO A 36 -10.07 23.35 -16.47
C PRO A 36 -10.53 24.41 -17.46
N GLN A 37 -10.05 25.64 -17.26
CA GLN A 37 -10.35 26.81 -18.09
C GLN A 37 -9.07 27.27 -18.80
N GLY A 38 -9.22 28.03 -19.89
CA GLY A 38 -8.07 28.59 -20.62
C GLY A 38 -7.14 27.54 -21.22
N LEU A 39 -7.69 26.42 -21.70
CA LEU A 39 -6.92 25.34 -22.31
C LEU A 39 -6.20 25.82 -23.58
N THR A 40 -4.89 25.62 -23.62
CA THR A 40 -4.03 25.83 -24.77
C THR A 40 -3.94 24.56 -25.63
N LEU A 41 -3.36 24.68 -26.83
CA LEU A 41 -3.06 23.52 -27.67
C LEU A 41 -2.10 22.53 -26.97
N GLY A 42 -1.16 23.03 -26.17
CA GLY A 42 -0.26 22.21 -25.37
C GLY A 42 -1.01 21.40 -24.30
N ASP A 43 -1.98 22.02 -23.63
CA ASP A 43 -2.86 21.33 -22.67
C ASP A 43 -3.67 20.22 -23.34
N GLY A 44 -4.07 20.41 -24.60
CA GLY A 44 -4.76 19.38 -25.37
C GLY A 44 -3.95 18.10 -25.54
N ALA A 45 -2.63 18.21 -25.75
CA ALA A 45 -1.73 17.07 -25.84
C ALA A 45 -1.56 16.38 -24.48
N PHE A 46 -1.41 17.15 -23.40
CA PHE A 46 -1.34 16.62 -22.04
C PHE A 46 -2.64 15.91 -21.64
N ILE A 47 -3.80 16.53 -21.86
CA ILE A 47 -5.12 15.93 -21.63
C ILE A 47 -5.29 14.65 -22.46
N GLY A 48 -4.88 14.67 -23.73
CA GLY A 48 -4.89 13.48 -24.59
C GLY A 48 -4.03 12.34 -24.04
N PHE A 49 -2.83 12.65 -23.54
CA PHE A 49 -1.97 11.69 -22.86
C PHE A 49 -2.61 11.14 -21.59
N VAL A 50 -3.22 12.01 -20.77
CA VAL A 50 -3.97 11.61 -19.57
C VAL A 50 -5.11 10.66 -19.94
N PHE A 51 -5.92 10.98 -20.96
CA PHE A 51 -7.00 10.11 -21.43
C PHE A 51 -6.48 8.74 -21.89
N LEU A 52 -5.38 8.71 -22.64
CA LEU A 52 -4.77 7.45 -23.07
C LEU A 52 -4.24 6.62 -21.89
N SER A 53 -3.52 7.25 -20.95
CA SER A 53 -2.98 6.58 -19.76
C SER A 53 -4.09 5.98 -18.90
N PHE A 54 -5.11 6.77 -18.55
CA PHE A 54 -6.25 6.29 -17.77
C PHE A 54 -7.07 5.24 -18.51
N GLY A 55 -7.32 5.47 -19.80
CA GLY A 55 -8.02 4.55 -20.67
C GLY A 55 -7.35 3.19 -20.77
N PHE A 56 -6.02 3.19 -20.96
CA PHE A 56 -5.21 1.99 -21.03
C PHE A 56 -5.20 1.25 -19.69
N LEU A 57 -4.96 1.95 -18.58
CA LEU A 57 -4.97 1.36 -17.24
C LEU A 57 -6.34 0.77 -16.88
N ALA A 58 -7.43 1.48 -17.16
CA ALA A 58 -8.78 1.00 -16.93
C ALA A 58 -9.08 -0.25 -17.76
N THR A 59 -8.73 -0.23 -19.06
CA THR A 59 -8.92 -1.38 -19.95
C THR A 59 -8.10 -2.59 -19.49
N LEU A 60 -6.84 -2.37 -19.10
CA LEU A 60 -5.96 -3.41 -18.58
C LEU A 60 -6.51 -4.01 -17.29
N PHE A 61 -6.95 -3.16 -16.35
CA PHE A 61 -7.52 -3.61 -15.08
C PHE A 61 -8.82 -4.40 -15.30
N ILE A 62 -9.73 -3.89 -16.15
CA ILE A 62 -10.95 -4.60 -16.53
C ILE A 62 -10.61 -5.96 -17.16
N PHE A 63 -9.64 -6.01 -18.07
CA PHE A 63 -9.20 -7.25 -18.70
C PHE A 63 -8.66 -8.25 -17.67
N LEU A 64 -7.72 -7.82 -16.82
CA LEU A 64 -7.10 -8.66 -15.79
C LEU A 64 -8.14 -9.15 -14.76
N PHE A 65 -9.04 -8.27 -14.34
CA PHE A 65 -10.15 -8.63 -13.45
C PHE A 65 -11.06 -9.67 -14.10
N SER A 66 -11.46 -9.45 -15.36
CA SER A 66 -12.33 -10.37 -16.13
C SER A 66 -11.72 -11.76 -16.27
N ILE A 67 -10.45 -11.87 -16.64
CA ILE A 67 -9.80 -13.17 -16.82
C ILE A 67 -9.62 -13.89 -15.48
N SER A 68 -9.34 -13.16 -14.39
CA SER A 68 -9.18 -13.72 -13.04
C SER A 68 -10.50 -14.26 -12.52
N SER A 69 -11.53 -13.45 -12.69
CA SER A 69 -12.92 -13.74 -12.35
C SER A 69 -13.46 -14.95 -13.11
N LEU A 70 -13.26 -15.02 -14.43
CA LEU A 70 -13.61 -16.18 -15.25
C LEU A 70 -12.86 -17.44 -14.81
N SER A 71 -11.56 -17.30 -14.51
CA SER A 71 -10.72 -18.41 -14.06
C SER A 71 -11.18 -18.96 -12.72
N LEU A 72 -11.54 -18.08 -11.78
CA LEU A 72 -12.11 -18.49 -10.49
C LEU A 72 -13.38 -19.31 -10.69
N VAL A 73 -14.33 -18.82 -11.51
CA VAL A 73 -15.58 -19.55 -11.78
C VAL A 73 -15.33 -20.91 -12.41
N ASN A 74 -14.37 -21.01 -13.33
CA ASN A 74 -13.98 -22.30 -13.93
C ASN A 74 -13.37 -23.25 -12.89
N VAL A 75 -12.51 -22.75 -11.99
CA VAL A 75 -11.96 -23.56 -10.89
C VAL A 75 -13.04 -24.00 -9.93
N LEU A 76 -13.98 -23.13 -9.55
CA LEU A 76 -15.09 -23.51 -8.66
C LEU A 76 -15.98 -24.59 -9.28
N ILE A 77 -16.28 -24.49 -10.58
CA ILE A 77 -17.03 -25.54 -11.30
C ILE A 77 -16.26 -26.85 -11.35
N PHE A 78 -14.93 -26.80 -11.55
CA PHE A 78 -14.07 -27.98 -11.48
C PHE A 78 -14.16 -28.63 -10.10
N LEU A 79 -13.92 -27.84 -9.06
CA LEU A 79 -13.91 -28.29 -7.66
C LEU A 79 -15.26 -28.84 -7.24
N PHE A 80 -16.37 -28.27 -7.70
CA PHE A 80 -17.71 -28.79 -7.39
C PHE A 80 -17.98 -30.15 -8.07
N ARG A 81 -17.46 -30.38 -9.28
CA ARG A 81 -17.61 -31.65 -10.01
C ARG A 81 -16.65 -32.74 -9.51
N LEU A 82 -15.51 -32.36 -8.93
CA LEU A 82 -14.44 -33.28 -8.51
C LEU A 82 -14.88 -34.30 -7.43
N PRO A 83 -15.59 -33.94 -6.35
CA PRO A 83 -16.09 -34.90 -5.35
C PRO A 83 -16.98 -35.97 -5.97
N SER A 84 -17.91 -35.59 -6.86
CA SER A 84 -18.81 -36.54 -7.53
C SER A 84 -18.06 -37.59 -8.34
N PHE A 85 -16.89 -37.21 -8.89
CA PHE A 85 -15.99 -38.11 -9.60
C PHE A 85 -15.20 -39.00 -8.63
N ILE A 86 -14.63 -38.43 -7.57
CA ILE A 86 -13.82 -39.16 -6.57
C ILE A 86 -14.67 -40.18 -5.81
N PHE A 87 -15.85 -39.79 -5.30
CA PHE A 87 -16.75 -40.68 -4.56
C PHE A 87 -17.19 -41.87 -5.41
N LYS A 88 -17.47 -41.65 -6.71
CA LYS A 88 -17.78 -42.74 -7.64
C LYS A 88 -16.58 -43.65 -7.92
N THR A 89 -15.34 -43.20 -7.67
CA THR A 89 -14.10 -43.92 -8.00
C THR A 89 -13.55 -44.71 -6.81
N LEU A 90 -13.89 -44.29 -5.58
CA LEU A 90 -13.52 -45.00 -4.34
C LEU A 90 -14.27 -46.32 -4.14
N SER A 91 -15.48 -46.47 -4.70
CA SER A 91 -16.33 -47.67 -4.55
C SER A 91 -16.02 -48.82 -5.51
N MET A 92 -14.85 -48.83 -6.18
CA MET A 92 -14.61 -49.70 -7.35
C MET A 92 -13.37 -50.59 -7.25
N THR A 93 -13.40 -51.68 -8.03
CA THR A 93 -12.37 -52.74 -8.07
C THR A 93 -11.06 -52.28 -8.75
N LYS A 94 -9.97 -53.02 -8.55
CA LYS A 94 -8.61 -52.67 -9.03
C LYS A 94 -8.51 -52.50 -10.56
N LYS A 95 -9.27 -53.30 -11.35
CA LYS A 95 -9.33 -53.21 -12.82
C LYS A 95 -10.11 -51.97 -13.29
N GLU A 96 -11.20 -51.61 -12.60
CA GLU A 96 -12.01 -50.42 -12.91
C GLU A 96 -11.27 -49.12 -12.61
N LYS A 97 -10.38 -49.10 -11.60
CA LYS A 97 -9.54 -47.94 -11.29
C LYS A 97 -8.61 -47.55 -12.44
N HIS A 98 -8.04 -48.52 -13.18
CA HIS A 98 -7.14 -48.20 -14.30
C HIS A 98 -7.89 -47.61 -15.49
N LEU A 99 -9.04 -48.21 -15.86
CA LEU A 99 -9.91 -47.70 -16.92
C LEU A 99 -10.42 -46.30 -16.60
N ARG A 100 -10.79 -46.04 -15.35
CA ARG A 100 -11.21 -44.71 -14.90
C ARG A 100 -10.08 -43.70 -14.77
N GLY A 101 -8.84 -44.12 -14.53
CA GLY A 101 -7.67 -43.23 -14.65
C GLY A 101 -7.52 -42.67 -16.06
N MET A 102 -7.71 -43.51 -17.09
CA MET A 102 -7.79 -43.07 -18.48
C MET A 102 -9.00 -42.15 -18.73
N VAL A 103 -10.19 -42.49 -18.19
CA VAL A 103 -11.37 -41.61 -18.28
C VAL A 103 -11.15 -40.28 -17.58
N PHE A 104 -10.49 -40.25 -16.42
CA PHE A 104 -10.16 -39.02 -15.70
C PHE A 104 -9.16 -38.17 -16.47
N GLY A 105 -8.11 -38.79 -17.05
CA GLY A 105 -7.17 -38.09 -17.93
C GLY A 105 -7.88 -37.52 -19.17
N GLY A 106 -8.80 -38.28 -19.78
CA GLY A 106 -9.63 -37.81 -20.88
C GLY A 106 -10.59 -36.69 -20.45
N MET A 107 -11.19 -36.80 -19.27
CA MET A 107 -12.10 -35.81 -18.70
C MET A 107 -11.36 -34.54 -18.30
N LEU A 108 -10.14 -34.63 -17.80
CA LEU A 108 -9.27 -33.50 -17.52
C LEU A 108 -8.84 -32.80 -18.81
N LYS A 109 -8.45 -33.57 -19.83
CA LYS A 109 -8.14 -33.04 -21.17
C LYS A 109 -9.35 -32.36 -21.81
N ASN A 110 -10.53 -32.95 -21.70
CA ASN A 110 -11.78 -32.37 -22.17
C ASN A 110 -12.18 -31.16 -21.32
N PHE A 111 -12.00 -31.18 -20.01
CA PHE A 111 -12.27 -30.05 -19.13
C PHE A 111 -11.36 -28.85 -19.45
N ILE A 112 -10.07 -29.10 -19.69
CA ILE A 112 -9.11 -28.09 -20.15
C ILE A 112 -9.56 -27.50 -21.49
N LYS A 113 -10.01 -28.35 -22.42
CA LYS A 113 -10.48 -27.95 -23.75
C LYS A 113 -11.80 -27.17 -23.71
N ASP A 114 -12.80 -27.68 -22.98
CA ASP A 114 -14.18 -27.19 -22.93
C ASP A 114 -14.33 -25.92 -22.09
N HIS A 115 -13.42 -25.70 -21.13
CA HIS A 115 -13.40 -24.47 -20.32
C HIS A 115 -12.30 -23.49 -20.72
N HIS A 116 -11.67 -23.71 -21.88
CA HIS A 116 -10.60 -22.87 -22.41
C HIS A 116 -9.51 -22.57 -21.37
N ILE A 117 -9.14 -23.56 -20.55
CA ILE A 117 -8.09 -23.45 -19.54
C ILE A 117 -6.74 -23.52 -20.25
N GLY A 118 -6.47 -22.49 -21.05
CA GLY A 118 -5.19 -22.24 -21.70
C GLY A 118 -4.35 -21.27 -20.86
N SER A 119 -3.35 -20.68 -21.52
CA SER A 119 -2.47 -19.68 -20.92
C SER A 119 -3.22 -18.50 -20.30
N ILE A 120 -4.37 -18.09 -20.85
CA ILE A 120 -5.18 -16.99 -20.34
C ILE A 120 -5.82 -17.31 -18.99
N SER A 121 -6.30 -18.54 -18.77
CA SER A 121 -6.85 -18.92 -17.47
C SER A 121 -5.76 -19.08 -16.41
N PHE A 122 -4.59 -19.57 -16.80
CA PHE A 122 -3.43 -19.59 -15.90
C PHE A 122 -3.02 -18.17 -15.50
N LEU A 123 -2.95 -17.24 -16.46
CA LEU A 123 -2.70 -15.82 -16.19
C LEU A 123 -3.74 -15.24 -15.22
N GLY A 124 -5.03 -15.56 -15.42
CA GLY A 124 -6.09 -15.16 -14.50
C GLY A 124 -5.93 -15.72 -13.08
N LEU A 125 -5.49 -16.97 -12.93
CA LEU A 125 -5.22 -17.56 -11.62
C LEU A 125 -4.02 -16.92 -10.92
N VAL A 126 -2.94 -16.65 -11.67
CA VAL A 126 -1.78 -15.94 -11.14
C VAL A 126 -2.18 -14.54 -10.68
N TRP A 127 -3.01 -13.84 -11.46
CA TRP A 127 -3.47 -12.50 -11.12
C TRP A 127 -4.51 -12.47 -9.98
N LEU A 128 -5.18 -13.59 -9.71
CA LEU A 128 -6.07 -13.73 -8.56
C LEU A 128 -5.31 -13.54 -7.23
N ILE A 129 -4.03 -13.95 -7.17
CA ILE A 129 -3.21 -13.85 -5.95
C ILE A 129 -3.06 -12.39 -5.48
N PRO A 130 -2.50 -11.46 -6.29
CA PRO A 130 -2.40 -10.05 -5.88
C PRO A 130 -3.78 -9.41 -5.71
N LEU A 131 -4.79 -9.82 -6.48
CA LEU A 131 -6.15 -9.27 -6.34
C LEU A 131 -6.77 -9.64 -4.98
N ILE A 132 -6.66 -10.90 -4.54
CA ILE A 132 -7.11 -11.33 -3.22
C ILE A 132 -6.34 -10.59 -2.14
N TYR A 133 -5.03 -10.45 -2.28
CA TYR A 133 -4.21 -9.70 -1.32
C TYR A 133 -4.70 -8.24 -1.18
N ILE A 134 -4.94 -7.54 -2.29
CA ILE A 134 -5.45 -6.17 -2.28
C ILE A 134 -6.83 -6.09 -1.61
N LEU A 135 -7.74 -7.01 -1.92
CA LEU A 135 -9.08 -7.03 -1.32
C LEU A 135 -9.02 -7.31 0.19
N CYS A 136 -8.16 -8.24 0.63
CA CYS A 136 -7.96 -8.52 2.05
C CYS A 136 -7.33 -7.33 2.78
N GLN A 137 -6.30 -6.70 2.22
CA GLN A 137 -5.69 -5.49 2.78
C GLN A 137 -6.71 -4.36 2.90
N TYR A 138 -7.52 -4.14 1.86
CA TYR A 138 -8.58 -3.15 1.87
C TYR A 138 -9.60 -3.42 2.98
N ALA A 139 -10.01 -4.68 3.16
CA ALA A 139 -10.90 -5.09 4.24
C ALA A 139 -10.29 -4.86 5.63
N THR A 140 -8.99 -5.16 5.81
CA THR A 140 -8.26 -4.91 7.06
C THR A 140 -8.18 -3.42 7.38
N VAL A 141 -7.83 -2.58 6.41
CA VAL A 141 -7.73 -1.11 6.61
C VAL A 141 -9.08 -0.48 6.94
N ARG A 142 -10.18 -1.08 6.48
CA ARG A 142 -11.56 -0.61 6.74
C ARG A 142 -12.16 -1.18 8.03
N ASP A 143 -11.44 -1.99 8.80
CA ASP A 143 -11.97 -2.77 9.94
C ASP A 143 -13.27 -3.52 9.55
N SER A 144 -13.29 -4.06 8.33
CA SER A 144 -14.47 -4.76 7.81
C SER A 144 -14.62 -6.10 8.49
N ASP A 145 -15.85 -6.45 8.87
CA ASP A 145 -16.14 -7.80 9.35
C ASP A 145 -15.94 -8.85 8.25
N TRP A 146 -15.90 -10.12 8.67
CA TRP A 146 -15.67 -11.24 7.74
C TRP A 146 -16.78 -11.35 6.68
N PHE A 147 -18.01 -10.93 7.00
CA PHE A 147 -19.15 -10.98 6.09
C PHE A 147 -19.04 -9.92 4.99
N SER A 148 -18.65 -8.70 5.34
CA SER A 148 -18.33 -7.62 4.40
C SER A 148 -17.15 -7.98 3.52
N THR A 149 -16.14 -8.63 4.10
CA THR A 149 -14.99 -9.16 3.35
C THR A 149 -15.43 -10.22 2.34
N LEU A 150 -16.33 -11.13 2.72
CA LEU A 150 -16.91 -12.12 1.80
C LEU A 150 -17.71 -11.44 0.67
N LEU A 151 -18.50 -10.41 1.01
CA LEU A 151 -19.27 -9.62 0.04
C LEU A 151 -18.36 -8.94 -0.99
N MET A 152 -17.14 -8.53 -0.64
CA MET A 152 -16.17 -7.96 -1.60
C MET A 152 -15.76 -8.94 -2.72
N PHE A 153 -15.93 -10.26 -2.52
CA PHE A 153 -15.68 -11.27 -3.57
C PHE A 153 -16.90 -11.52 -4.47
N THR A 154 -18.09 -11.06 -4.10
CA THR A 154 -19.30 -11.26 -4.92
C THR A 154 -19.22 -10.60 -6.31
N PRO A 155 -18.65 -9.39 -6.50
CA PRO A 155 -18.46 -8.83 -7.83
C PRO A 155 -17.51 -9.68 -8.69
N LEU A 156 -16.52 -10.31 -8.06
CA LEU A 156 -15.60 -11.22 -8.75
C LEU A 156 -16.33 -12.47 -9.26
N LEU A 157 -17.24 -13.05 -8.48
CA LEU A 157 -18.04 -14.19 -8.95
C LEU A 157 -19.04 -13.79 -10.03
N TYR A 158 -19.74 -12.67 -9.82
CA TYR A 158 -20.74 -12.15 -10.75
C TYR A 158 -20.14 -11.85 -12.13
N CYS A 159 -18.99 -11.16 -12.15
CA CYS A 159 -18.22 -10.89 -13.35
C CYS A 159 -17.86 -12.18 -14.10
N GLY A 160 -17.52 -13.25 -13.38
CA GLY A 160 -16.98 -14.47 -13.98
C GLY A 160 -18.08 -15.29 -14.62
N ILE A 161 -19.25 -15.32 -13.96
CA ILE A 161 -20.49 -15.88 -14.50
C ILE A 161 -20.89 -15.13 -15.77
N ALA A 162 -20.87 -13.80 -15.74
CA ALA A 162 -21.22 -12.97 -16.89
C ALA A 162 -20.26 -13.18 -18.07
N CYS A 163 -18.94 -13.18 -17.82
CA CYS A 163 -17.95 -13.50 -18.85
C CYS A 163 -18.20 -14.89 -19.47
N LYS A 164 -18.52 -15.89 -18.64
CA LYS A 164 -18.81 -17.25 -19.11
C LYS A 164 -20.09 -17.32 -19.94
N MET A 165 -21.15 -16.62 -19.50
CA MET A 165 -22.40 -16.50 -20.27
C MET A 165 -22.16 -15.83 -21.62
N TYR A 166 -21.37 -14.75 -21.64
CA TYR A 166 -21.01 -14.03 -22.87
C TYR A 166 -20.21 -14.92 -23.84
N LEU A 167 -19.22 -15.68 -23.33
CA LEU A 167 -18.43 -16.60 -24.14
C LEU A 167 -19.26 -17.74 -24.74
N ASN A 168 -20.29 -18.20 -24.02
CA ASN A 168 -21.19 -19.27 -24.49
C ASN A 168 -22.27 -18.77 -25.45
N HIS A 169 -22.49 -17.45 -25.56
CA HIS A 169 -23.49 -16.89 -26.45
C HIS A 169 -23.00 -16.92 -27.91
N LYS A 170 -23.73 -17.61 -28.79
CA LYS A 170 -23.36 -17.74 -30.22
C LYS A 170 -23.35 -16.42 -30.98
N GLU A 171 -24.30 -15.53 -30.69
CA GLU A 171 -24.43 -14.23 -31.33
C GLU A 171 -23.91 -13.11 -30.43
N LYS A 172 -22.83 -12.47 -30.86
CA LYS A 172 -22.25 -11.31 -30.18
C LYS A 172 -22.85 -10.05 -30.78
N ASN A 173 -23.99 -9.61 -30.26
CA ASN A 173 -24.56 -8.32 -30.61
C ASN A 173 -24.01 -7.20 -29.70
N ILE A 174 -24.26 -5.95 -30.10
CA ILE A 174 -23.81 -4.75 -29.37
C ILE A 174 -24.43 -4.73 -27.96
N PHE A 175 -25.71 -5.11 -27.83
CA PHE A 175 -26.41 -5.15 -26.55
C PHE A 175 -25.71 -6.05 -25.52
N ASN A 176 -25.38 -7.29 -25.88
CA ASN A 176 -24.67 -8.23 -25.01
C ASN A 176 -23.28 -7.72 -24.63
N SER A 177 -22.62 -6.97 -25.53
CA SER A 177 -21.31 -6.38 -25.27
C SER A 177 -21.41 -5.20 -24.29
N LEU A 178 -22.45 -4.37 -24.40
CA LEU A 178 -22.73 -3.28 -23.45
C LEU A 178 -23.11 -3.81 -22.07
N VAL A 179 -23.97 -4.84 -22.01
CA VAL A 179 -24.32 -5.51 -20.75
C VAL A 179 -23.08 -6.09 -20.09
N THR A 180 -22.21 -6.75 -20.87
CA THR A 180 -20.94 -7.27 -20.34
C THR A 180 -20.06 -6.14 -19.81
N LEU A 181 -19.90 -5.03 -20.55
CA LEU A 181 -19.12 -3.88 -20.09
C LEU A 181 -19.67 -3.30 -18.77
N PHE A 182 -20.99 -3.18 -18.63
CA PHE A 182 -21.63 -2.71 -17.40
C PHE A 182 -21.34 -3.64 -16.21
N ILE A 183 -21.40 -4.95 -16.44
CA ILE A 183 -21.05 -5.96 -15.44
C ILE A 183 -19.57 -5.85 -15.04
N LEU A 184 -18.68 -5.57 -16.00
CA LEU A 184 -17.25 -5.39 -15.73
C LEU A 184 -16.93 -4.13 -14.92
N LEU A 185 -17.77 -3.09 -15.00
CA LEU A 185 -17.65 -1.87 -14.20
C LEU A 185 -18.29 -2.00 -12.81
N THR A 186 -19.08 -3.04 -12.57
CA THR A 186 -19.79 -3.26 -11.31
C THR A 186 -18.88 -3.30 -10.07
N PRO A 187 -17.67 -3.90 -10.07
CA PRO A 187 -16.78 -3.87 -8.90
C PRO A 187 -16.42 -2.45 -8.45
N PHE A 188 -16.25 -1.52 -9.40
CA PHE A 188 -15.99 -0.11 -9.09
C PHE A 188 -17.20 0.60 -8.49
N MET A 189 -18.41 0.14 -8.81
CA MET A 189 -19.66 0.70 -8.27
C MET A 189 -20.06 0.09 -6.93
N VAL A 190 -19.82 -1.21 -6.75
CA VAL A 190 -20.27 -1.97 -5.57
C VAL A 190 -19.35 -1.79 -4.38
N VAL A 191 -18.04 -1.68 -4.59
CA VAL A 191 -17.08 -1.47 -3.48
C VAL A 191 -17.02 0.03 -3.16
N PRO A 192 -17.60 0.49 -2.04
CA PRO A 192 -17.71 1.92 -1.76
C PRO A 192 -16.33 2.55 -1.65
N GLY A 193 -16.09 3.61 -2.42
CA GLY A 193 -14.83 4.36 -2.39
C GLY A 193 -13.67 3.77 -3.21
N LEU A 194 -13.77 2.53 -3.72
CA LEU A 194 -12.70 1.92 -4.53
C LEU A 194 -12.42 2.73 -5.80
N PHE A 195 -13.46 3.11 -6.53
CA PHE A 195 -13.32 3.95 -7.72
C PHE A 195 -12.69 5.30 -7.39
N LYS A 196 -13.19 5.97 -6.34
CA LYS A 196 -12.68 7.28 -5.90
C LYS A 196 -11.21 7.21 -5.51
N HIS A 197 -10.83 6.20 -4.72
CA HIS A 197 -9.45 6.03 -4.26
C HIS A 197 -8.50 5.74 -5.43
N THR A 198 -8.84 4.77 -6.28
CA THR A 198 -8.04 4.44 -7.48
C THR A 198 -7.88 5.65 -8.39
N LEU A 199 -8.96 6.42 -8.60
CA LEU A 199 -8.94 7.63 -9.41
C LEU A 199 -8.02 8.69 -8.81
N TYR A 200 -8.13 8.95 -7.50
CA TYR A 200 -7.32 9.97 -6.82
C TYR A 200 -5.83 9.60 -6.83
N THR A 201 -5.49 8.35 -6.52
CA THR A 201 -4.11 7.85 -6.57
C THR A 201 -3.53 7.92 -7.98
N ALA A 202 -4.33 7.61 -9.00
CA ALA A 202 -3.87 7.72 -10.39
C ALA A 202 -3.65 9.18 -10.82
N MET A 203 -4.51 10.12 -10.37
CA MET A 203 -4.31 11.55 -10.61
C MET A 203 -3.04 12.06 -9.93
N GLU A 204 -2.74 11.52 -8.75
CA GLU A 204 -1.53 11.84 -7.98
C GLU A 204 -0.25 11.32 -8.64
N ASN A 205 -0.28 10.10 -9.15
CA ASN A 205 0.84 9.52 -9.89
C ASN A 205 1.17 10.24 -11.19
N ILE A 206 0.18 10.86 -11.83
CA ILE A 206 0.36 11.63 -13.07
C ILE A 206 0.70 13.10 -12.79
N GLY A 207 0.63 13.54 -11.52
CA GLY A 207 0.93 14.92 -11.12
C GLY A 207 -0.20 15.92 -11.42
N VAL A 208 -1.43 15.44 -11.65
CA VAL A 208 -2.63 16.31 -11.75
C VAL A 208 -3.13 16.70 -10.37
N ARG A 209 -2.92 15.82 -9.38
CA ARG A 209 -3.26 16.00 -7.97
C ARG A 209 -1.98 15.86 -7.16
N ASP A 210 -1.84 16.57 -6.07
CA ASP A 210 -0.85 16.27 -5.04
C ASP A 210 -1.49 16.49 -3.67
N SER A 211 -1.29 15.56 -2.75
CA SER A 211 -1.82 15.66 -1.39
C SER A 211 -0.71 16.06 -0.41
N HIS A 212 -1.03 16.86 0.61
CA HIS A 212 -0.11 17.25 1.69
C HIS A 212 1.22 17.87 1.19
N VAL A 213 1.16 18.82 0.26
CA VAL A 213 2.35 19.48 -0.32
C VAL A 213 2.66 20.83 0.30
N SER A 214 3.91 21.25 0.17
CA SER A 214 4.34 22.62 0.44
C SER A 214 4.09 23.44 -0.81
N LEU A 215 3.27 24.47 -0.67
CA LEU A 215 2.88 25.36 -1.75
C LEU A 215 3.67 26.67 -1.64
N TYR A 216 4.45 26.98 -2.67
CA TYR A 216 5.13 28.27 -2.79
C TYR A 216 4.32 29.16 -3.71
N ILE A 217 3.70 30.19 -3.13
CA ILE A 217 2.77 31.10 -3.80
C ILE A 217 3.47 32.42 -4.04
N ASP A 218 3.29 32.99 -5.22
CA ASP A 218 3.76 34.33 -5.53
C ASP A 218 3.15 35.35 -4.54
N ASN A 219 3.99 36.22 -3.99
CA ASN A 219 3.64 37.21 -2.99
C ASN A 219 2.45 38.10 -3.40
N GLN A 220 2.17 38.28 -4.71
CA GLN A 220 0.99 39.00 -5.19
C GLN A 220 -0.36 38.33 -4.82
N TYR A 221 -0.38 37.00 -4.63
CA TYR A 221 -1.58 36.23 -4.29
C TYR A 221 -1.69 35.90 -2.80
N VAL A 222 -0.67 36.19 -1.99
CA VAL A 222 -0.69 36.02 -0.52
C VAL A 222 -1.89 36.71 0.15
N PRO A 223 -2.29 37.94 -0.21
CA PRO A 223 -3.47 38.58 0.38
C PRO A 223 -4.77 37.79 0.14
N VAL A 224 -4.89 37.14 -1.03
CA VAL A 224 -6.06 36.31 -1.37
C VAL A 224 -6.11 35.08 -0.47
N VAL A 225 -4.97 34.40 -0.29
CA VAL A 225 -4.88 33.20 0.52
C VAL A 225 -5.07 33.51 2.01
N ASN A 226 -4.47 34.58 2.51
CA ASN A 226 -4.67 35.05 3.89
C ASN A 226 -6.14 35.41 4.18
N ASN A 227 -6.84 36.03 3.23
CA ASN A 227 -8.27 36.30 3.38
C ASN A 227 -9.08 34.99 3.49
N ILE A 228 -8.74 33.97 2.70
CA ILE A 228 -9.37 32.64 2.79
C ILE A 228 -9.10 32.00 4.15
N ILE A 229 -7.85 32.03 4.64
CA ILE A 229 -7.47 31.48 5.94
C ILE A 229 -8.26 32.18 7.06
N ASN A 230 -8.22 33.51 7.11
CA ASN A 230 -8.83 34.31 8.17
C ASN A 230 -10.35 34.23 8.17
N LYS A 231 -10.99 34.24 6.99
CA LYS A 231 -12.46 34.20 6.88
C LYS A 231 -13.05 32.88 7.37
N ASN A 232 -12.27 31.81 7.36
CA ASN A 232 -12.74 30.46 7.62
C ASN A 232 -12.08 29.78 8.82
N ASP A 233 -11.38 30.57 9.64
CA ASP A 233 -10.78 30.12 10.90
C ASP A 233 -9.83 28.92 10.74
N LEU A 234 -9.00 28.95 9.68
CA LEU A 234 -8.03 27.90 9.36
C LEU A 234 -6.71 28.15 10.10
N SER A 235 -6.74 28.16 11.44
CA SER A 235 -5.61 28.54 12.30
C SER A 235 -4.33 27.73 12.13
N ASP A 236 -4.46 26.51 11.61
CA ASP A 236 -3.35 25.58 11.40
C ASP A 236 -2.47 25.96 10.19
N TYR A 237 -2.93 26.89 9.35
CA TYR A 237 -2.19 27.37 8.18
C TYR A 237 -1.50 28.69 8.47
N GLN A 238 -0.18 28.70 8.30
CA GLN A 238 0.64 29.91 8.37
C GLN A 238 1.33 30.16 7.04
N VAL A 239 1.26 31.40 6.58
CA VAL A 239 1.99 31.85 5.38
C VAL A 239 3.34 32.40 5.84
N THR A 240 4.41 31.75 5.42
CA THR A 240 5.78 32.13 5.76
C THR A 240 6.47 32.71 4.53
N SER A 241 7.07 33.89 4.66
CA SER A 241 7.85 34.47 3.55
C SER A 241 9.15 33.67 3.39
N VAL A 242 9.45 33.26 2.16
CA VAL A 242 10.68 32.53 1.83
C VAL A 242 11.68 33.47 1.18
N ASP A 243 11.23 34.25 0.20
CA ASP A 243 12.01 35.28 -0.48
C ASP A 243 11.11 36.44 -0.94
N ASP A 244 11.71 37.39 -1.69
CA ASP A 244 11.03 38.58 -2.20
C ASP A 244 9.88 38.25 -3.18
N ASN A 245 9.88 37.06 -3.79
CA ASN A 245 8.92 36.65 -4.81
C ASN A 245 7.88 35.66 -4.29
N PHE A 246 8.25 34.79 -3.35
CA PHE A 246 7.41 33.67 -2.92
C PHE A 246 7.24 33.58 -1.39
N SER A 247 6.04 33.13 -1.02
CA SER A 247 5.68 32.72 0.33
C SER A 247 5.22 31.27 0.36
N LYS A 248 5.57 30.55 1.41
CA LYS A 248 5.29 29.13 1.59
C LYS A 248 4.11 28.90 2.52
N ILE A 249 3.27 27.95 2.15
CA ILE A 249 2.21 27.36 2.98
C ILE A 249 2.38 25.85 2.97
N ASP A 250 2.37 25.24 4.14
CA ASP A 250 2.49 23.80 4.28
C ASP A 250 1.13 23.10 4.33
N ASN A 251 1.14 21.79 4.05
CA ASN A 251 -0.01 20.90 4.15
C ASN A 251 -1.20 21.28 3.24
N VAL A 252 -0.92 21.79 2.04
CA VAL A 252 -1.95 22.13 1.06
C VAL A 252 -2.23 20.93 0.15
N ASP A 253 -3.49 20.71 -0.20
CA ASP A 253 -3.85 19.75 -1.23
C ASP A 253 -4.03 20.46 -2.58
N VAL A 254 -3.27 20.05 -3.59
CA VAL A 254 -3.53 20.42 -4.98
C VAL A 254 -4.50 19.39 -5.56
N ILE A 255 -5.74 19.81 -5.76
CA ILE A 255 -6.82 18.93 -6.24
C ILE A 255 -6.77 18.77 -7.76
N PHE A 256 -6.39 19.82 -8.49
CA PHE A 256 -6.25 19.79 -9.94
C PHE A 256 -5.22 20.83 -10.40
N THR A 257 -4.21 20.40 -11.16
CA THR A 257 -3.22 21.25 -11.84
C THR A 257 -2.75 20.63 -13.17
N GLY A 258 -1.94 21.37 -13.93
CA GLY A 258 -1.26 20.89 -15.13
C GLY A 258 -2.03 21.04 -16.45
N ALA A 259 -3.31 21.41 -16.41
CA ALA A 259 -4.10 21.69 -17.62
C ALA A 259 -4.89 22.99 -17.48
N GLY A 260 -4.60 23.95 -18.35
CA GLY A 260 -5.25 25.26 -18.36
C GLY A 260 -4.65 26.26 -17.37
N ASN A 261 -5.23 27.45 -17.33
CA ASN A 261 -4.66 28.61 -16.62
C ASN A 261 -5.09 28.73 -15.15
N ARG A 262 -5.86 27.77 -14.62
CA ARG A 262 -6.35 27.77 -13.25
C ARG A 262 -6.16 26.40 -12.63
N SER A 263 -5.77 26.40 -11.37
CA SER A 263 -5.61 25.20 -10.56
C SER A 263 -6.54 25.24 -9.36
N LEU A 264 -7.06 24.08 -8.97
CA LEU A 264 -7.91 23.92 -7.79
C LEU A 264 -7.07 23.44 -6.62
N LEU A 265 -7.09 24.20 -5.53
CA LEU A 265 -6.39 23.89 -4.29
C LEU A 265 -7.39 23.73 -3.14
N ARG A 266 -6.98 23.05 -2.09
CA ARG A 266 -7.77 22.84 -0.88
C ARG A 266 -6.93 23.03 0.36
N LEU A 267 -7.44 23.83 1.29
CA LEU A 267 -7.00 23.88 2.68
C LEU A 267 -8.01 23.09 3.51
N ALA A 268 -7.53 22.17 4.33
CA ALA A 268 -8.36 21.40 5.24
C ALA A 268 -7.75 21.38 6.65
N ASP A 269 -8.58 21.68 7.64
CA ASP A 269 -8.34 21.43 9.05
C ASP A 269 -9.42 20.44 9.55
N LYS A 270 -9.30 19.92 10.77
CA LYS A 270 -10.19 18.97 11.44
C LYS A 270 -11.67 19.34 11.38
N ARG A 271 -11.99 20.64 11.26
CA ARG A 271 -13.36 21.17 11.27
C ARG A 271 -13.85 21.71 9.93
N VAL A 272 -12.95 22.23 9.09
CA VAL A 272 -13.30 23.01 7.90
C VAL A 272 -12.42 22.59 6.73
N SER A 273 -13.03 22.40 5.56
CA SER A 273 -12.34 22.12 4.30
C SER A 273 -12.82 23.08 3.24
N ILE A 274 -11.90 23.83 2.63
CA ILE A 274 -12.22 24.87 1.65
C ILE A 274 -11.39 24.70 0.40
N ASN A 275 -12.11 24.69 -0.71
CA ASN A 275 -11.51 24.71 -2.03
C ASN A 275 -11.41 26.17 -2.51
N PHE A 276 -10.28 26.50 -3.12
CA PHE A 276 -10.03 27.80 -3.71
C PHE A 276 -9.23 27.65 -5.01
N VAL A 277 -9.24 28.67 -5.85
CA VAL A 277 -8.66 28.62 -7.18
C VAL A 277 -7.59 29.69 -7.31
N LEU A 278 -6.40 29.29 -7.72
CA LEU A 278 -5.31 30.19 -8.10
C LEU A 278 -4.97 30.00 -9.59
N PRO A 279 -4.37 31.03 -10.23
CA PRO A 279 -3.73 30.83 -11.53
C PRO A 279 -2.66 29.74 -11.44
N SER A 280 -2.51 28.93 -12.50
CA SER A 280 -1.57 27.80 -12.49
C SER A 280 -0.09 28.24 -12.44
N ASP A 281 0.21 29.47 -12.83
CA ASP A 281 1.52 30.12 -12.78
C ASP A 281 1.76 30.88 -11.47
N ALA A 282 0.75 31.02 -10.61
CA ALA A 282 0.83 31.73 -9.34
C ALA A 282 1.56 30.95 -8.23
N PHE A 283 1.88 29.68 -8.47
CA PHE A 283 2.52 28.83 -7.47
C PHE A 283 3.35 27.72 -8.11
N TYR A 284 4.24 27.14 -7.31
CA TYR A 284 4.80 25.82 -7.57
C TYR A 284 4.69 24.95 -6.32
N THR A 285 4.67 23.65 -6.52
CA THR A 285 4.62 22.66 -5.45
C THR A 285 6.00 22.06 -5.24
N GLU A 286 6.36 21.90 -3.97
CA GLU A 286 7.38 20.95 -3.58
C GLU A 286 6.65 19.82 -2.86
N LYS A 287 6.85 18.57 -3.31
CA LYS A 287 6.26 17.43 -2.61
C LYS A 287 6.76 17.48 -1.17
N SER A 288 5.89 17.85 -0.23
CA SER A 288 6.20 17.75 1.18
C SER A 288 6.32 16.26 1.44
N HIS A 289 7.55 15.80 1.51
CA HIS A 289 7.86 14.43 1.87
C HIS A 289 7.57 14.24 3.35
N LEU A 290 6.31 14.28 3.80
CA LEU A 290 5.96 14.08 5.22
C LEU A 290 6.77 14.98 6.20
N ASN A 291 7.46 16.01 5.69
CA ASN A 291 8.74 16.40 6.28
C ASN A 291 8.52 17.41 7.40
N HIS A 292 7.44 18.18 7.40
CA HIS A 292 7.26 19.18 8.45
C HIS A 292 6.95 18.55 9.82
N ASP A 293 6.06 17.57 9.85
CA ASP A 293 5.71 16.81 11.07
C ASP A 293 6.86 15.90 11.50
N LEU A 294 7.52 15.23 10.54
CA LEU A 294 8.72 14.44 10.80
C LEU A 294 9.86 15.30 11.36
N ASN A 295 10.10 16.48 10.79
CA ASN A 295 11.14 17.40 11.27
C ASN A 295 10.83 17.88 12.69
N SER A 296 9.56 18.10 13.02
CA SER A 296 9.18 18.48 14.39
C SER A 296 9.46 17.35 15.39
N LEU A 297 9.14 16.10 15.03
CA LEU A 297 9.43 14.91 15.83
C LEU A 297 10.94 14.67 15.94
N ILE A 298 11.68 14.73 14.82
CA ILE A 298 13.13 14.56 14.79
C ILE A 298 13.80 15.63 15.64
N ALA A 299 13.39 16.90 15.51
CA ALA A 299 13.92 17.99 16.32
C ALA A 299 13.63 17.77 17.81
N ALA A 300 12.41 17.30 18.16
CA ALA A 300 12.06 16.98 19.55
C ALA A 300 12.88 15.80 20.11
N ILE A 301 13.15 14.77 19.31
CA ILE A 301 14.02 13.64 19.69
C ILE A 301 15.46 14.13 19.88
N GLN A 302 15.98 14.96 18.97
CA GLN A 302 17.32 15.54 19.08
C GLN A 302 17.47 16.38 20.34
N ALA A 303 16.50 17.26 20.60
CA ALA A 303 16.54 18.16 21.76
C ALA A 303 16.49 17.42 23.10
N ASN A 304 15.73 16.32 23.20
CA ASN A 304 15.47 15.68 24.49
C ASN A 304 16.21 14.36 24.72
N SER A 305 16.64 13.66 23.66
CA SER A 305 17.19 12.29 23.76
C SER A 305 18.66 12.16 23.34
N SER A 306 19.24 13.14 22.64
CA SER A 306 20.61 13.04 22.13
C SER A 306 21.67 12.84 23.22
N ASP A 307 21.51 13.48 24.38
CA ASP A 307 22.44 13.31 25.51
C ASP A 307 22.42 11.86 26.03
N ALA A 308 21.23 11.27 26.19
CA ALA A 308 21.07 9.90 26.62
C ALA A 308 21.67 8.92 25.59
N PHE A 309 21.53 9.21 24.30
CA PHE A 309 22.12 8.40 23.23
C PHE A 309 23.66 8.42 23.30
N GLN A 310 24.26 9.60 23.50
CA GLN A 310 25.70 9.74 23.63
C GLN A 310 26.24 9.06 24.90
N GLN A 311 25.61 9.29 26.05
CA GLN A 311 26.02 8.70 27.33
C GLN A 311 26.01 7.16 27.29
N ASN A 312 24.98 6.58 26.67
CA ASN A 312 24.82 5.14 26.55
C ASN A 312 25.51 4.53 25.32
N LYS A 313 26.21 5.34 24.51
CA LYS A 313 26.86 4.91 23.26
C LYS A 313 25.90 4.22 22.28
N VAL A 314 24.67 4.72 22.22
CA VAL A 314 23.62 4.25 21.30
C VAL A 314 23.65 5.13 20.06
N SER A 315 23.74 4.52 18.88
CA SER A 315 23.61 5.25 17.62
C SER A 315 22.14 5.30 17.20
N PHE A 316 21.61 6.49 16.94
CA PHE A 316 20.27 6.66 16.38
C PHE A 316 20.36 7.16 14.94
N ASP A 317 19.84 6.37 14.01
CA ASP A 317 19.70 6.76 12.61
C ASP A 317 18.38 7.50 12.44
N TYR A 318 18.44 8.83 12.27
CA TYR A 318 17.28 9.69 12.11
C TYR A 318 16.55 9.50 10.77
N HIS A 319 17.22 8.98 9.74
CA HIS A 319 16.58 8.76 8.43
C HIS A 319 15.73 7.48 8.44
N HIS A 320 16.23 6.43 9.12
CA HIS A 320 15.53 5.15 9.22
C HIS A 320 14.77 4.98 10.55
N MET A 321 14.92 5.95 11.46
CA MET A 321 14.40 5.95 12.82
C MET A 321 14.77 4.68 13.61
N VAL A 322 16.05 4.31 13.59
CA VAL A 322 16.58 3.09 14.21
C VAL A 322 17.55 3.42 15.34
N LEU A 323 17.25 2.98 16.55
CA LEU A 323 18.19 2.92 17.67
C LEU A 323 18.98 1.61 17.61
N ASN A 324 20.29 1.73 17.62
CA ASN A 324 21.21 0.61 17.64
C ASN A 324 22.12 0.72 18.87
N PHE A 325 21.95 -0.23 19.79
CA PHE A 325 22.69 -0.26 21.04
C PHE A 325 24.14 -0.72 20.85
N GLY A 326 24.50 -1.31 19.70
CA GLY A 326 25.78 -1.98 19.47
C GLY A 326 25.76 -3.45 19.94
N SER A 327 26.85 -4.19 19.69
CA SER A 327 26.89 -5.65 19.89
C SER A 327 27.69 -6.13 21.11
N TYR A 328 28.43 -5.26 21.81
CA TYR A 328 29.41 -5.69 22.80
C TYR A 328 28.92 -5.52 24.26
N GLY A 329 28.72 -6.65 24.95
CA GLY A 329 28.55 -6.70 26.42
C GLY A 329 27.11 -6.77 26.95
N TYR A 330 26.11 -6.84 26.08
CA TYR A 330 24.70 -6.84 26.48
C TYR A 330 24.10 -8.21 26.67
N PHE A 331 24.50 -9.16 25.83
CA PHE A 331 24.17 -10.57 25.95
C PHE A 331 25.45 -11.39 25.98
N LYS A 332 25.49 -12.41 26.83
CA LYS A 332 26.53 -13.44 26.72
C LYS A 332 26.31 -14.26 25.46
N VAL A 333 27.38 -14.88 24.95
CA VAL A 333 27.32 -15.69 23.72
C VAL A 333 26.37 -16.87 23.94
N GLY A 334 25.38 -17.02 23.05
CA GLY A 334 24.36 -18.07 23.16
C GLY A 334 23.25 -17.80 24.17
N GLU A 335 23.30 -16.67 24.89
CA GLU A 335 22.30 -16.30 25.89
C GLU A 335 21.44 -15.12 25.42
N TYR A 336 20.25 -15.03 26.01
CA TYR A 336 19.27 -13.97 25.78
C TYR A 336 18.97 -13.14 27.04
N ALA A 337 19.54 -13.49 28.20
CA ALA A 337 19.38 -12.71 29.42
C ALA A 337 20.02 -11.34 29.25
N VAL A 338 19.24 -10.30 29.50
CA VAL A 338 19.69 -8.90 29.51
C VAL A 338 20.61 -8.71 30.72
N SER A 339 21.82 -8.20 30.50
CA SER A 339 22.71 -7.88 31.62
C SER A 339 22.21 -6.63 32.37
N PRO A 340 22.46 -6.48 33.69
CA PRO A 340 22.04 -5.28 34.44
C PRO A 340 22.54 -3.98 33.81
N ARG A 341 23.76 -4.00 33.25
CA ARG A 341 24.32 -2.87 32.50
C ARG A 341 23.51 -2.54 31.26
N PHE A 342 23.01 -3.56 30.54
CA PHE A 342 22.19 -3.33 29.35
C PHE A 342 20.80 -2.82 29.73
N GLU A 343 20.21 -3.35 30.79
CA GLU A 343 18.94 -2.87 31.34
C GLU A 343 19.00 -1.38 31.68
N THR A 344 20.07 -0.94 32.37
CA THR A 344 20.29 0.49 32.65
C THR A 344 20.44 1.31 31.37
N ALA A 345 21.16 0.80 30.37
CA ALA A 345 21.34 1.49 29.09
C ALA A 345 20.00 1.61 28.33
N ILE A 346 19.18 0.56 28.28
CA ILE A 346 17.85 0.57 27.66
C ILE A 346 16.96 1.60 28.34
N THR A 347 16.82 1.51 29.66
CA THR A 347 15.88 2.35 30.42
C THR A 347 16.26 3.83 30.38
N SER A 348 17.53 4.16 30.58
CA SER A 348 18.01 5.55 30.52
C SER A 348 18.00 6.14 29.09
N THR A 349 18.17 5.31 28.05
CA THR A 349 18.05 5.73 26.64
C THR A 349 16.60 5.98 26.26
N LEU A 350 15.70 5.08 26.65
CA LEU A 350 14.32 5.07 26.15
C LEU A 350 13.39 5.96 26.96
N ASN A 351 13.68 6.26 28.22
CA ASN A 351 12.83 7.14 29.02
C ASN A 351 12.62 8.53 28.39
N PRO A 352 13.68 9.31 28.07
CA PRO A 352 13.51 10.60 27.40
C PRO A 352 12.94 10.46 25.97
N LEU A 353 13.21 9.34 25.30
CA LEU A 353 12.64 9.07 23.99
C LEU A 353 11.13 8.86 24.07
N PHE A 354 10.65 8.04 25.00
CA PHE A 354 9.22 7.74 25.16
C PHE A 354 8.43 8.96 25.64
N ASP A 355 9.05 9.84 26.45
CA ASP A 355 8.48 11.15 26.76
C ASP A 355 8.17 11.95 25.48
N VAL A 356 9.09 11.98 24.51
CA VAL A 356 8.85 12.62 23.22
C VAL A 356 7.80 11.85 22.42
N LEU A 357 7.98 10.54 22.21
CA LEU A 357 7.12 9.75 21.33
C LEU A 357 5.66 9.71 21.78
N SER A 358 5.41 9.70 23.09
CA SER A 358 4.07 9.71 23.67
C SER A 358 3.30 11.01 23.40
N ARG A 359 3.99 12.12 23.08
CA ARG A 359 3.37 13.39 22.66
C ARG A 359 2.98 13.41 21.17
N TYR A 360 3.51 12.48 20.38
CA TYR A 360 3.23 12.33 18.95
C TYR A 360 2.59 10.96 18.61
N PRO A 361 1.57 10.49 19.34
CA PRO A 361 1.06 9.11 19.21
C PRO A 361 0.44 8.83 17.84
N GLU A 362 -0.02 9.87 17.14
CA GLU A 362 -0.61 9.76 15.80
C GLU A 362 0.43 9.59 14.70
N GLN A 363 1.65 10.08 14.91
CA GLN A 363 2.73 9.94 13.93
C GLN A 363 3.42 8.57 14.04
N ILE A 364 3.34 7.91 15.19
CA ILE A 364 3.97 6.61 15.43
C ILE A 364 3.00 5.48 15.06
N LYS A 365 3.37 4.67 14.06
CA LYS A 365 2.66 3.44 13.71
C LYS A 365 3.01 2.32 14.68
N SER A 366 4.29 2.05 14.88
CA SER A 366 4.77 1.01 15.80
C SER A 366 6.20 1.25 16.29
N LEU A 367 6.52 0.64 17.43
CA LEU A 367 7.87 0.51 17.99
C LEU A 367 8.29 -0.96 17.87
N GLU A 368 9.24 -1.26 16.99
CA GLU A 368 9.71 -2.63 16.74
C GLU A 368 10.99 -2.92 17.51
N VAL A 369 10.96 -3.89 18.42
CA VAL A 369 12.17 -4.46 19.05
C VAL A 369 12.61 -5.66 18.22
N ILE A 370 13.75 -5.53 17.55
CA ILE A 370 14.26 -6.53 16.62
C ILE A 370 15.56 -7.12 17.18
N GLY A 371 15.51 -8.40 17.52
CA GLY A 371 16.70 -9.17 17.85
C GLY A 371 17.41 -9.62 16.58
N LEU A 372 18.74 -9.46 16.54
CA LEU A 372 19.59 -9.91 15.45
C LEU A 372 20.59 -10.95 15.96
N SER A 373 20.73 -12.02 15.18
CA SER A 373 21.71 -13.09 15.41
C SER A 373 22.53 -13.37 14.14
N SER A 374 23.72 -13.94 14.35
CA SER A 374 24.60 -14.36 13.26
C SER A 374 24.02 -15.56 12.52
N GLN A 375 24.49 -15.84 11.30
CA GLN A 375 24.07 -17.04 10.56
C GLN A 375 24.75 -18.33 11.07
N GLU A 376 25.92 -18.20 11.70
CA GLU A 376 26.70 -19.32 12.23
C GLU A 376 26.28 -19.65 13.66
N TRP A 377 26.19 -20.95 14.00
CA TRP A 377 25.99 -21.44 15.37
C TRP A 377 27.08 -22.45 15.73
N LYS A 378 27.75 -22.26 16.87
CA LYS A 378 28.82 -23.18 17.29
C LYS A 378 28.21 -24.51 17.72
N GLY A 379 28.54 -25.59 17.00
CA GLY A 379 28.07 -26.95 17.30
C GLY A 379 26.77 -27.34 16.58
N SER A 380 26.30 -26.56 15.60
CA SER A 380 25.22 -27.00 14.71
C SER A 380 25.67 -28.15 13.81
N LYS A 381 24.73 -29.04 13.49
CA LYS A 381 25.00 -30.19 12.61
C LYS A 381 25.00 -29.80 11.12
N ASP A 382 24.18 -28.83 10.77
CA ASP A 382 24.03 -28.27 9.42
C ASP A 382 23.53 -26.81 9.50
N ASP A 383 23.35 -26.19 8.34
CA ASP A 383 22.90 -24.79 8.21
C ASP A 383 21.46 -24.58 8.69
N LEU A 384 20.59 -25.59 8.55
CA LEU A 384 19.20 -25.51 8.99
C LEU A 384 19.10 -25.52 10.53
N ASP A 385 19.95 -26.32 11.16
CA ASP A 385 20.11 -26.39 12.61
C ASP A 385 20.65 -25.06 13.15
N ALA A 386 21.67 -24.49 12.51
CA ALA A 386 22.20 -23.16 12.83
C ALA A 386 21.13 -22.07 12.69
N TYR A 387 20.35 -22.10 11.61
CA TYR A 387 19.24 -21.17 11.35
C TYR A 387 18.22 -21.22 12.48
N LYS A 388 17.76 -22.42 12.88
CA LYS A 388 16.74 -22.59 13.92
C LYS A 388 17.19 -22.02 15.26
N TYR A 389 18.42 -22.34 15.68
CA TYR A 389 18.95 -21.84 16.94
C TYR A 389 19.16 -20.33 16.94
N ASN A 390 19.66 -19.78 15.83
CA ASN A 390 19.89 -18.34 15.72
C ASN A 390 18.57 -17.55 15.66
N TYR A 391 17.56 -18.05 14.95
CA TYR A 391 16.24 -17.42 14.93
C TYR A 391 15.55 -17.47 16.29
N ASP A 392 15.56 -18.62 16.97
CA ASP A 392 15.02 -18.75 18.33
C ASP A 392 15.75 -17.81 19.31
N LEU A 393 17.08 -17.74 19.23
CA LEU A 393 17.87 -16.83 20.06
C LEU A 393 17.54 -15.36 19.79
N SER A 394 17.33 -14.97 18.53
CA SER A 394 17.03 -13.57 18.18
C SER A 394 15.64 -13.16 18.67
N VAL A 395 14.64 -14.03 18.54
CA VAL A 395 13.30 -13.81 19.12
C VAL A 395 13.39 -13.69 20.66
N LYS A 396 14.10 -14.60 21.33
CA LYS A 396 14.25 -14.57 22.79
C LYS A 396 14.95 -13.31 23.29
N ARG A 397 15.94 -12.79 22.56
CA ARG A 397 16.59 -11.52 22.89
C ARG A 397 15.66 -10.33 22.73
N ALA A 398 14.87 -10.30 21.66
CA ALA A 398 13.88 -9.26 21.45
C ALA A 398 12.83 -9.27 22.56
N LEU A 399 12.37 -10.46 22.96
CA LEU A 399 11.44 -10.65 24.07
C LEU A 399 12.05 -10.20 25.41
N ALA A 400 13.30 -10.57 25.69
CA ALA A 400 13.96 -10.17 26.93
C ALA A 400 14.10 -8.64 27.04
N VAL A 401 14.40 -7.96 25.93
CA VAL A 401 14.41 -6.49 25.90
C VAL A 401 13.00 -5.92 26.08
N SER A 402 11.99 -6.52 25.45
CA SER A 402 10.60 -6.12 25.65
C SER A 402 10.16 -6.24 27.11
N ASN A 403 10.58 -7.29 27.82
CA ASN A 403 10.25 -7.45 29.24
C ASN A 403 10.82 -6.29 30.06
N VAL A 404 12.06 -5.86 29.78
CA VAL A 404 12.65 -4.66 30.42
C VAL A 404 11.77 -3.43 30.20
N LEU A 405 11.17 -3.26 29.01
CA LEU A 405 10.30 -2.11 28.73
C LEU A 405 9.05 -2.10 29.61
N PHE A 406 8.47 -3.27 29.88
CA PHE A 406 7.24 -3.41 30.67
C PHE A 406 7.46 -3.59 32.17
N GLU A 407 8.64 -4.04 32.60
CA GLU A 407 8.95 -4.30 34.01
C GLU A 407 9.65 -3.12 34.68
N SER A 408 10.38 -2.29 33.93
CA SER A 408 11.11 -1.14 34.46
C SER A 408 10.18 -0.07 35.06
N GLU A 409 10.36 0.24 36.34
CA GLU A 409 9.64 1.32 37.04
C GLU A 409 9.75 2.68 36.31
N MET A 410 10.89 2.96 35.69
CA MET A 410 11.09 4.19 34.91
C MET A 410 10.24 4.26 33.63
N LEU A 411 9.85 3.12 33.06
CA LEU A 411 9.14 3.05 31.78
C LEU A 411 7.64 2.69 31.96
N GLN A 412 7.24 2.26 33.16
CA GLN A 412 5.85 2.00 33.54
C GLN A 412 4.86 3.12 33.11
N PRO A 413 5.18 4.43 33.22
CA PRO A 413 4.26 5.48 32.78
C PRO A 413 3.85 5.38 31.31
N TYR A 414 4.67 4.75 30.47
CA TYR A 414 4.41 4.56 29.04
C TYR A 414 3.82 3.18 28.72
N GLY A 415 3.51 2.35 29.72
CA GLY A 415 3.09 0.96 29.53
C GLY A 415 1.86 0.80 28.62
N GLN A 416 0.84 1.66 28.79
CA GLN A 416 -0.35 1.66 27.94
C GLN A 416 -0.03 2.09 26.49
N TRP A 417 0.84 3.09 26.31
CA TRP A 417 1.26 3.49 24.98
C TRP A 417 2.10 2.39 24.30
N LEU A 418 2.96 1.71 25.07
CA LEU A 418 3.76 0.58 24.59
C LEU A 418 2.89 -0.61 24.22
N SER A 419 1.85 -0.96 25.00
CA SER A 419 0.98 -2.09 24.65
C SER A 419 0.31 -1.94 23.29
N ASP A 420 0.01 -0.69 22.91
CA ASP A 420 -0.69 -0.39 21.66
C ASP A 420 0.28 -0.31 20.46
N LYS A 421 1.56 -0.07 20.70
CA LYS A 421 2.55 0.25 19.64
C LYS A 421 3.67 -0.78 19.50
N LEU A 422 3.95 -1.58 20.52
CA LEU A 422 5.12 -2.45 20.56
C LEU A 422 4.93 -3.69 19.68
N VAL A 423 5.94 -3.98 18.87
CA VAL A 423 6.04 -5.18 18.05
C VAL A 423 7.39 -5.84 18.31
N ILE A 424 7.40 -7.16 18.47
CA ILE A 424 8.60 -7.93 18.80
C ILE A 424 8.93 -8.85 17.63
N ARG A 425 10.19 -8.83 17.16
CA ARG A 425 10.64 -9.68 16.05
C ARG A 425 12.05 -10.22 16.27
N GLY A 426 12.29 -11.42 15.76
CA GLY A 426 13.63 -11.98 15.62
C GLY A 426 14.01 -12.06 14.16
N GLU A 427 15.22 -11.63 13.83
CA GLU A 427 15.76 -11.65 12.48
C GLU A 427 17.17 -12.22 12.47
N LEU A 428 17.58 -12.72 11.30
CA LEU A 428 18.97 -13.12 11.04
C LEU A 428 19.68 -11.95 10.36
N SER A 429 20.93 -11.72 10.70
CA SER A 429 21.74 -10.71 10.02
C SER A 429 21.87 -11.03 8.53
N GLN A 430 21.49 -10.09 7.66
CA GLN A 430 21.81 -10.14 6.25
C GLN A 430 23.29 -9.75 6.04
N GLN A 431 23.99 -10.50 5.19
CA GLN A 431 25.42 -10.34 4.94
C GLN A 431 25.68 -9.06 4.11
N ASP A 432 25.76 -7.92 4.79
CA ASP A 432 26.05 -6.61 4.17
C ASP A 432 27.57 -6.30 4.11
N GLY A 433 28.43 -7.32 4.22
CA GLY A 433 29.89 -7.11 4.26
C GLY A 433 30.41 -6.38 5.51
N ARG A 434 29.56 -6.16 6.52
CA ARG A 434 29.93 -5.61 7.83
C ARG A 434 30.55 -6.69 8.73
N ASP A 435 31.40 -6.24 9.66
CA ASP A 435 32.16 -7.09 10.59
C ASP A 435 31.23 -8.07 11.35
N LYS A 436 31.54 -9.38 11.34
CA LYS A 436 30.70 -10.48 11.89
C LYS A 436 30.33 -10.30 13.37
N LYS A 437 31.09 -9.47 14.09
CA LYS A 437 30.81 -9.11 15.48
C LYS A 437 29.63 -8.16 15.64
N SER A 438 29.19 -7.49 14.57
CA SER A 438 28.11 -6.50 14.59
C SER A 438 26.70 -7.12 14.46
N ASP A 439 26.63 -8.41 14.14
CA ASP A 439 25.41 -9.16 13.81
C ASP A 439 24.62 -9.68 15.03
N ARG A 440 25.18 -9.53 16.23
CA ARG A 440 24.60 -10.02 17.48
C ARG A 440 24.17 -8.84 18.35
N ARG A 441 23.01 -8.27 18.05
CA ARG A 441 22.54 -7.05 18.71
C ARG A 441 21.01 -7.02 18.77
N VAL A 442 20.48 -6.07 19.51
CA VAL A 442 19.08 -5.68 19.43
C VAL A 442 19.02 -4.27 18.88
N ILE A 443 18.12 -4.04 17.94
CA ILE A 443 17.79 -2.70 17.44
C ILE A 443 16.35 -2.40 17.81
N ILE A 444 16.05 -1.11 17.99
CA ILE A 444 14.69 -0.62 18.20
C ILE A 444 14.37 0.32 17.06
N LYS A 445 13.35 -0.02 16.27
CA LYS A 445 12.94 0.73 15.08
C LYS A 445 11.59 1.41 15.32
N LEU A 446 11.50 2.69 14.98
CA LEU A 446 10.25 3.43 14.98
C LEU A 446 9.69 3.43 13.56
N ASN A 447 8.50 2.87 13.39
CA ASN A 447 7.77 2.98 12.14
C ASN A 447 6.74 4.10 12.28
N LEU A 448 6.73 5.00 11.31
CA LEU A 448 5.84 6.15 11.29
C LEU A 448 4.58 5.83 10.47
N LYS A 449 3.47 6.51 10.77
CA LYS A 449 2.29 6.47 9.90
C LYS A 449 2.63 7.25 8.63
N GLN A 450 2.46 6.60 7.48
CA GLN A 450 2.61 7.22 6.16
C GLN A 450 1.38 8.04 5.80
#